data_AF-A0A5N5W009-F1
#
_entry.id   AF-A0A5N5W009-F1
#
_cell.length_a   1.000
_cell.length_b   1.000
_cell.length_c   1.000
_cell.angle_alpha   90.00
_cell.angle_beta   90.00
_cell.angle_gamma   90.00
#
_symmetry.space_group_name_H-M   'P 1'
#
loop_
_entity.id
_entity.type
_entity.pdbx_description
1 polymer ?
#
loop_
_entity_poly.entity_id
_entity_poly.type
_entity_poly.pdbx_seq_one_letter_code
_entity_poly.pdbx_strand_id
1 'polypeptide(L)'
;MTTTPRTAAEPTYHVVVNDEEQYSIWLADQEIPAGWRATGTSGTQEECLRHIDEVWTDMRPRSLREAMAAAEHAEPAPAPAPAEEEPSLVDRLCAGDQPVEAVLRPERTAAALREAVDRGYVFVRFTATRGGTELGVAVDPAATTMDGTELRLTGTLTLDFEPVRCHARVDVTTFTGEGRLERVSGT
;
A
#
# COMPACT_ATOMS: atom_id res chain seq x y z
N MET A 1 38.26 41.48 -26.79
CA MET A 1 37.26 40.39 -26.77
C MET A 1 37.40 39.63 -28.08
N THR A 2 38.01 38.44 -28.07
CA THR A 2 37.94 37.51 -29.19
C THR A 2 38.01 36.10 -28.61
N THR A 3 36.85 35.52 -28.29
CA THR A 3 36.74 34.09 -27.99
C THR A 3 36.49 33.38 -29.31
N THR A 4 37.51 32.66 -29.77
CA THR A 4 37.45 31.73 -30.90
C THR A 4 36.38 30.67 -30.64
N PRO A 5 35.41 30.41 -31.55
CA PRO A 5 34.56 29.24 -31.43
C PRO A 5 35.43 28.00 -31.67
N ARG A 6 35.61 27.18 -30.63
CA ARG A 6 36.11 25.81 -30.79
C ARG A 6 34.95 25.00 -31.34
N THR A 7 34.91 24.83 -32.66
CA THR A 7 34.04 23.83 -33.30
C THR A 7 34.55 22.45 -32.86
N ALA A 8 34.11 22.00 -31.69
CA ALA A 8 34.23 20.60 -31.33
C ALA A 8 33.21 19.85 -32.18
N ALA A 9 33.66 18.90 -32.99
CA ALA A 9 32.75 17.98 -33.67
C ALA A 9 31.87 17.28 -32.62
N GLU A 10 30.58 17.19 -32.88
CA GLU A 10 29.64 16.52 -31.97
C GLU A 10 30.00 15.03 -31.87
N PRO A 11 29.99 14.44 -30.66
CA PRO A 11 30.30 13.03 -30.48
C PRO A 11 29.29 12.15 -31.22
N THR A 12 29.79 11.08 -31.84
CA THR A 12 28.95 10.08 -32.51
C THR A 12 28.61 8.97 -31.55
N TYR A 13 27.38 8.47 -31.60
CA TYR A 13 26.88 7.38 -30.76
C TYR A 13 26.43 6.20 -31.60
N HIS A 14 26.47 5.01 -31.02
CA HIS A 14 25.78 3.81 -31.50
C HIS A 14 24.58 3.51 -30.62
N VAL A 15 23.48 3.09 -31.22
CA VAL A 15 22.38 2.48 -30.47
C VAL A 15 22.78 1.04 -30.13
N VAL A 16 22.77 0.72 -28.85
CA VAL A 16 23.09 -0.60 -28.31
C VAL A 16 21.86 -1.23 -27.65
N VAL A 17 21.81 -2.54 -27.62
CA VAL A 17 20.73 -3.31 -26.98
C VAL A 17 21.34 -4.44 -26.14
N ASN A 18 20.75 -4.74 -24.99
CA ASN A 18 21.16 -5.84 -24.13
C ASN A 18 20.31 -7.12 -24.34
N ASP A 19 20.64 -8.18 -23.61
CA ASP A 19 19.92 -9.46 -23.66
C ASP A 19 18.46 -9.38 -23.17
N GLU A 20 18.12 -8.34 -22.41
CA GLU A 20 16.73 -8.05 -21.98
C GLU A 20 15.95 -7.18 -22.97
N GLU A 21 16.52 -6.92 -24.16
CA GLU A 21 15.97 -6.06 -25.21
C GLU A 21 15.77 -4.60 -24.77
N GLN A 22 16.62 -4.12 -23.87
CA GLN A 22 16.66 -2.72 -23.45
C GLN A 22 17.64 -1.95 -24.33
N TYR A 23 17.19 -0.79 -24.82
CA TYR A 23 17.96 0.05 -25.72
C TYR A 23 18.68 1.16 -24.96
N SER A 24 19.88 1.52 -25.42
CA SER A 24 20.66 2.65 -24.92
C SER A 24 21.55 3.22 -26.04
N ILE A 25 22.22 4.34 -25.76
CA ILE A 25 23.23 4.91 -26.64
C ILE A 25 24.62 4.75 -26.02
N TRP A 26 25.62 4.48 -26.85
CA TRP A 26 27.00 4.31 -26.45
C TRP A 26 27.92 5.13 -27.34
N LEU A 27 29.00 5.69 -26.80
CA LEU A 27 29.96 6.47 -27.58
C LEU A 27 30.62 5.59 -28.65
N ALA A 28 30.66 6.06 -29.90
CA ALA A 28 31.18 5.29 -31.03
C ALA A 28 32.69 5.02 -30.95
N ASP A 29 33.40 5.85 -30.20
CA ASP A 29 34.83 5.73 -29.90
C ASP A 29 35.16 4.80 -28.73
N GLN A 30 34.14 4.25 -28.04
CA GLN A 30 34.34 3.34 -26.91
C GLN A 30 33.95 1.90 -27.23
N GLU A 31 34.66 0.95 -26.63
CA GLU A 31 34.30 -0.46 -26.69
C GLU A 31 32.94 -0.69 -26.02
N ILE A 32 32.07 -1.47 -26.67
CA ILE A 32 30.73 -1.77 -26.16
C ILE A 32 30.87 -2.70 -24.93
N PRO A 33 30.20 -2.41 -23.81
CA PRO A 33 30.26 -3.26 -22.63
C PRO A 33 29.77 -4.69 -22.89
N ALA A 34 30.28 -5.65 -22.12
CA ALA A 34 29.80 -7.03 -22.17
C ALA A 34 28.29 -7.12 -21.90
N GLY A 35 27.59 -7.97 -22.65
CA GLY A 35 26.13 -8.10 -22.58
C GLY A 35 25.35 -7.05 -23.39
N TRP A 36 26.06 -6.16 -24.10
CA TRP A 36 25.47 -5.19 -25.03
C TRP A 36 25.94 -5.46 -26.46
N ARG A 37 25.09 -5.19 -27.44
CA ARG A 37 25.41 -5.32 -28.86
C ARG A 37 24.94 -4.09 -29.63
N ALA A 38 25.72 -3.66 -30.63
CA ALA A 38 25.29 -2.61 -31.55
C ALA A 38 24.08 -3.09 -32.38
N THR A 39 23.12 -2.18 -32.59
CA THR A 39 21.94 -2.42 -33.43
C THR A 39 22.17 -2.11 -34.91
N GLY A 40 23.27 -1.42 -35.22
CA GLY A 40 23.60 -0.93 -36.57
C GLY A 40 23.25 0.54 -36.80
N THR A 41 22.48 1.17 -35.90
CA THR A 41 22.17 2.60 -35.95
C THR A 41 23.26 3.42 -35.26
N SER A 42 23.73 4.48 -35.93
CA SER A 42 24.72 5.42 -35.40
C SER A 42 24.48 6.84 -35.89
N GLY A 43 24.79 7.84 -35.08
CA GLY A 43 24.61 9.24 -35.45
C GLY A 43 24.82 10.17 -34.27
N THR A 44 24.17 11.33 -34.31
CA THR A 44 24.09 12.21 -33.15
C THR A 44 23.26 11.56 -32.03
N GLN A 45 23.37 12.10 -30.83
CA GLN A 45 22.54 11.67 -29.71
C GLN A 45 21.04 11.76 -30.05
N GLU A 46 20.59 12.84 -30.70
CA GLU A 46 19.18 13.02 -31.05
C GLU A 46 18.68 11.99 -32.06
N GLU A 47 19.49 11.69 -33.09
CA GLU A 47 19.14 10.68 -34.09
C GLU A 47 19.03 9.28 -33.47
N CYS A 48 19.96 8.95 -32.58
CA CYS A 48 19.96 7.67 -31.87
C CYS A 48 18.77 7.56 -30.92
N LEU A 49 18.46 8.60 -30.15
CA LEU A 49 17.31 8.60 -29.23
C LEU A 49 15.98 8.53 -29.98
N ARG A 50 15.83 9.23 -31.11
CA ARG A 50 14.65 9.12 -31.97
C ARG A 50 14.46 7.70 -32.49
N HIS A 51 15.53 7.06 -32.93
CA HIS A 51 15.45 5.67 -33.36
C HIS A 51 15.01 4.74 -32.23
N ILE A 52 15.55 4.93 -31.01
CA ILE A 52 15.14 4.16 -29.83
C ILE A 52 13.65 4.34 -29.54
N ASP A 53 13.15 5.57 -29.58
CA ASP A 53 11.73 5.88 -29.38
C ASP A 53 10.82 5.17 -30.40
N GLU A 54 11.25 5.11 -31.67
CA GLU A 54 10.51 4.43 -32.74
C GLU A 54 10.48 2.90 -32.59
N VAL A 55 11.59 2.29 -32.15
CA VAL A 55 11.71 0.81 -32.11
C VAL A 55 11.36 0.21 -30.75
N TRP A 56 11.55 0.94 -29.66
CA TRP A 56 11.35 0.42 -28.30
C TRP A 56 9.89 0.58 -27.84
N THR A 57 9.01 -0.13 -28.53
CA THR A 57 7.55 -0.06 -28.32
C THR A 57 7.05 -0.81 -27.09
N ASP A 58 7.83 -1.77 -26.57
CA ASP A 58 7.51 -2.54 -25.37
C ASP A 58 8.70 -2.53 -24.40
N MET A 59 8.59 -1.72 -23.35
CA MET A 59 9.64 -1.54 -22.34
C MET A 59 9.70 -2.66 -21.30
N ARG A 60 8.83 -3.67 -21.36
CA ARG A 60 8.90 -4.81 -20.44
C ARG A 60 10.16 -5.63 -20.74
N PRO A 61 10.95 -6.06 -19.73
CA PRO A 61 12.10 -6.91 -19.97
C PRO A 61 11.72 -8.21 -20.69
N ARG A 62 12.57 -8.69 -21.60
CA ARG A 62 12.36 -9.96 -22.33
C ARG A 62 11.96 -11.12 -21.41
N SER A 63 12.65 -11.26 -20.28
CA SER A 63 12.40 -12.29 -19.26
C SER A 63 10.97 -12.24 -18.71
N LEU A 64 10.41 -11.04 -18.51
CA LEU A 64 9.03 -10.87 -18.04
C LEU A 64 8.04 -11.30 -19.12
N ARG A 65 8.29 -10.94 -20.39
CA ARG A 65 7.41 -11.34 -21.50
C ARG A 65 7.39 -12.86 -21.67
N GLU A 66 8.54 -13.53 -21.54
CA GLU A 66 8.64 -14.99 -21.58
C GLU A 66 7.88 -15.65 -20.42
N ALA A 67 7.97 -15.10 -19.20
CA ALA A 67 7.23 -15.61 -18.05
C ALA A 67 5.71 -15.47 -18.21
N MET A 68 5.24 -14.34 -18.78
CA MET A 68 3.81 -14.13 -19.06
C MET A 68 3.31 -15.09 -20.14
N ALA A 69 4.05 -15.23 -21.26
CA ALA A 69 3.69 -16.16 -22.33
C ALA A 69 3.67 -17.62 -21.84
N ALA A 70 4.59 -18.00 -20.95
CA ALA A 70 4.59 -19.31 -20.32
C ALA A 70 3.38 -19.51 -19.39
N ALA A 71 2.97 -18.48 -18.65
CA ALA A 71 1.78 -18.52 -17.80
C ALA A 71 0.47 -18.59 -18.61
N GLU A 72 0.43 -17.98 -19.82
CA GLU A 72 -0.72 -18.06 -20.73
C GLU A 72 -0.86 -19.44 -21.40
N HIS A 73 0.25 -20.15 -21.64
CA HIS A 73 0.25 -21.49 -22.23
C HIS A 73 0.21 -22.63 -21.21
N ALA A 74 0.44 -22.34 -19.93
CA ALA A 74 0.16 -23.29 -18.87
C ALA A 74 -1.36 -23.51 -18.83
N GLU A 75 -1.80 -24.76 -18.91
CA GLU A 75 -3.18 -25.08 -18.54
C GLU A 75 -3.44 -24.46 -17.17
N PRO A 76 -4.55 -23.72 -16.98
CA PRO A 76 -4.81 -23.08 -15.71
C PRO A 76 -4.74 -24.18 -14.67
N ALA A 77 -3.80 -24.04 -13.72
CA ALA A 77 -3.78 -24.89 -12.55
C ALA A 77 -5.23 -24.96 -12.03
N PRO A 78 -5.75 -26.14 -11.67
CA PRO A 78 -7.11 -26.26 -11.18
C PRO A 78 -7.29 -25.16 -10.15
N ALA A 79 -8.28 -24.29 -10.37
CA ALA A 79 -8.52 -23.16 -9.49
C ALA A 79 -8.39 -23.67 -8.06
N PRO A 80 -7.64 -22.99 -7.17
CA PRO A 80 -7.54 -23.45 -5.79
C PRO A 80 -8.98 -23.69 -5.34
N ALA A 81 -9.25 -24.88 -4.79
CA ALA A 81 -10.54 -25.15 -4.14
C ALA A 81 -10.90 -23.89 -3.33
N PRO A 82 -12.15 -23.38 -3.40
CA PRO A 82 -12.50 -22.10 -2.81
C PRO A 82 -11.87 -22.08 -1.42
N ALA A 83 -10.94 -21.14 -1.22
CA ALA A 83 -10.25 -21.01 0.05
C ALA A 83 -11.34 -21.14 1.10
N GLU A 84 -11.18 -22.05 2.06
CA GLU A 84 -12.06 -22.04 3.23
C GLU A 84 -12.06 -20.60 3.69
N GLU A 85 -13.15 -19.87 3.45
CA GLU A 85 -13.20 -18.42 3.62
C GLU A 85 -12.99 -18.20 5.10
N GLU A 86 -11.74 -17.98 5.50
CA GLU A 86 -11.42 -17.66 6.87
C GLU A 86 -12.26 -16.42 7.17
N PRO A 87 -13.14 -16.47 8.18
CA PRO A 87 -14.10 -15.41 8.41
C PRO A 87 -13.33 -14.10 8.49
N SER A 88 -13.80 -13.12 7.72
CA SER A 88 -13.16 -11.81 7.61
C SER A 88 -12.89 -11.24 9.01
N LEU A 89 -11.95 -10.31 9.13
CA LEU A 89 -11.72 -9.68 10.44
C LEU A 89 -13.02 -9.06 10.98
N VAL A 90 -13.86 -8.52 10.10
CA VAL A 90 -15.21 -8.04 10.45
C VAL A 90 -16.08 -9.17 11.00
N ASP A 91 -16.17 -10.33 10.33
CA ASP A 91 -16.95 -11.47 10.83
C ASP A 91 -16.49 -11.92 12.22
N ARG A 92 -15.17 -11.97 12.44
CA ARG A 92 -14.60 -12.38 13.73
C ARG A 92 -14.90 -11.38 14.84
N LEU A 93 -14.81 -10.08 14.55
CA LEU A 93 -15.09 -9.01 15.52
C LEU A 93 -16.61 -8.76 15.71
N CYS A 94 -17.45 -9.20 14.78
CA CYS A 94 -18.91 -9.20 14.90
C CYS A 94 -19.46 -10.43 15.63
N ALA A 95 -18.71 -11.54 15.69
CA ALA A 95 -19.15 -12.81 16.25
C ALA A 95 -19.46 -12.74 17.77
N GLY A 96 -18.87 -11.80 18.50
CA GLY A 96 -19.13 -11.64 19.93
C GLY A 96 -18.29 -10.54 20.57
N ASP A 97 -18.48 -10.35 21.87
CA ASP A 97 -17.69 -9.44 22.68
C ASP A 97 -16.24 -9.93 22.78
N GLN A 98 -15.30 -9.03 22.50
CA GLN A 98 -13.86 -9.28 22.50
C GLN A 98 -13.18 -8.40 23.55
N PRO A 99 -12.08 -8.86 24.18
CA PRO A 99 -11.33 -8.02 25.08
C PRO A 99 -10.72 -6.83 24.33
N VAL A 100 -11.00 -5.64 24.82
CA VAL A 100 -10.52 -4.38 24.26
C VAL A 100 -9.78 -3.54 25.29
N GLU A 101 -8.94 -2.65 24.78
CA GLU A 101 -8.21 -1.66 25.57
C GLU A 101 -8.33 -0.28 24.91
N ALA A 102 -8.72 0.74 25.69
CA ALA A 102 -8.69 2.11 25.21
C ALA A 102 -7.25 2.61 25.16
N VAL A 103 -6.78 2.92 23.96
CA VAL A 103 -5.41 3.39 23.72
C VAL A 103 -5.40 4.91 23.85
N LEU A 104 -4.80 5.39 24.93
CA LEU A 104 -4.61 6.81 25.19
C LEU A 104 -3.13 7.16 25.10
N ARG A 105 -2.84 8.31 24.49
CA ARG A 105 -1.50 8.89 24.36
C ARG A 105 -1.59 10.41 24.59
N PRO A 106 -0.62 11.03 25.28
CA PRO A 106 0.56 10.43 25.90
C PRO A 106 0.28 9.72 27.24
N GLU A 107 -0.74 10.16 27.97
CA GLU A 107 -1.05 9.68 29.33
C GLU A 107 -2.34 8.86 29.36
N ARG A 108 -2.34 7.80 30.16
CA ARG A 108 -3.47 6.89 30.32
C ARG A 108 -4.23 7.26 31.61
N THR A 109 -5.03 8.33 31.52
CA THR A 109 -5.82 8.88 32.64
C THR A 109 -7.29 9.02 32.27
N ALA A 110 -8.19 9.01 33.27
CA ALA A 110 -9.62 9.20 33.04
C ALA A 110 -9.94 10.57 32.42
N ALA A 111 -9.13 11.59 32.72
CA ALA A 111 -9.23 12.90 32.09
C ALA A 111 -8.87 12.85 30.60
N ALA A 112 -7.78 12.16 30.24
CA ALA A 112 -7.41 11.96 28.84
C ALA A 112 -8.45 11.15 28.06
N LEU A 113 -9.08 10.15 28.71
CA LEU A 113 -10.18 9.39 28.11
C LEU A 113 -11.39 10.29 27.82
N ARG A 114 -11.78 11.13 28.80
CA ARG A 114 -12.85 12.13 28.63
C ARG A 114 -12.53 13.08 27.48
N GLU A 115 -11.31 13.60 27.43
CA GLU A 115 -10.89 14.52 26.37
C GLU A 115 -10.92 13.85 24.98
N ALA A 116 -10.54 12.58 24.86
CA ALA A 116 -10.63 11.83 23.61
C ALA A 116 -12.08 11.66 23.15
N VAL A 117 -13.00 11.39 24.08
CA VAL A 117 -14.45 11.36 23.82
C VAL A 117 -14.95 12.74 23.36
N ASP A 118 -14.55 13.82 24.04
CA ASP A 118 -14.93 15.20 23.71
C ASP A 118 -14.38 15.64 22.34
N ARG A 119 -13.20 15.14 21.96
CA ARG A 119 -12.61 15.34 20.62
C ARG A 119 -13.32 14.56 19.52
N GLY A 120 -14.21 13.63 19.88
CA GLY A 120 -15.00 12.84 18.93
C GLY A 120 -14.26 11.62 18.36
N TYR A 121 -13.11 11.22 18.92
CA TYR A 121 -12.32 10.12 18.39
C TYR A 121 -11.54 9.38 19.47
N VAL A 122 -11.75 8.06 19.59
CA VAL A 122 -11.11 7.19 20.58
C VAL A 122 -10.48 5.98 19.89
N PHE A 123 -9.22 5.69 20.21
CA PHE A 123 -8.57 4.48 19.75
C PHE A 123 -8.91 3.30 20.67
N VAL A 124 -9.41 2.22 20.08
CA VAL A 124 -9.76 0.98 20.78
C VAL A 124 -8.96 -0.16 20.19
N ARG A 125 -8.15 -0.81 21.02
CA ARG A 125 -7.35 -1.97 20.62
C ARG A 125 -8.03 -3.26 21.02
N PHE A 126 -8.34 -4.10 20.04
CA PHE A 126 -8.80 -5.47 20.23
C PHE A 126 -7.59 -6.36 20.48
N THR A 127 -7.44 -6.89 21.69
CA THR A 127 -6.22 -7.61 22.11
C THR A 127 -6.22 -9.09 21.74
N ALA A 128 -7.39 -9.66 21.47
CA ALA A 128 -7.54 -11.06 21.03
C ALA A 128 -7.12 -11.30 19.57
N THR A 129 -6.89 -10.24 18.78
CA THR A 129 -6.45 -10.38 17.39
C THR A 129 -4.94 -10.59 17.31
N ARG A 130 -4.47 -11.31 16.27
CA ARG A 130 -3.04 -11.60 16.06
C ARG A 130 -2.28 -10.29 15.76
N GLY A 131 -1.61 -9.74 16.77
CA GLY A 131 -0.86 -8.47 16.68
C GLY A 131 -1.55 -7.26 17.33
N GLY A 132 -2.79 -7.42 17.81
CA GLY A 132 -3.60 -6.32 18.37
C GLY A 132 -4.13 -5.38 17.29
N THR A 133 -5.44 -5.35 17.08
CA THR A 133 -6.06 -4.49 16.08
C THR A 133 -6.46 -3.19 16.74
N GLU A 134 -5.75 -2.10 16.44
CA GLU A 134 -6.09 -0.75 16.91
C GLU A 134 -7.05 -0.08 15.92
N LEU A 135 -8.27 0.18 16.39
CA LEU A 135 -9.33 0.79 15.60
C LEU A 135 -9.62 2.19 16.13
N GLY A 136 -9.57 3.17 15.24
CA GLY A 136 -10.00 4.51 15.53
C GLY A 136 -11.50 4.67 15.38
N VAL A 137 -12.20 4.82 16.50
CA VAL A 137 -13.66 4.90 16.54
C VAL A 137 -14.05 6.38 16.55
N ALA A 138 -14.77 6.81 15.50
CA ALA A 138 -15.42 8.13 15.52
C ALA A 138 -16.61 8.08 16.47
N VAL A 139 -16.51 8.81 17.57
CA VAL A 139 -17.45 8.78 18.70
C VAL A 139 -18.79 9.35 18.26
N ASP A 140 -19.86 8.62 18.54
CA ASP A 140 -21.22 9.16 18.47
C ASP A 140 -21.56 9.82 19.82
N PRO A 141 -21.65 11.15 19.91
CA PRO A 141 -21.91 11.85 21.17
C PRO A 141 -23.32 11.61 21.71
N ALA A 142 -24.27 11.18 20.87
CA ALA A 142 -25.64 10.88 21.31
C ALA A 142 -25.76 9.47 21.93
N ALA A 143 -24.88 8.55 21.54
CA ALA A 143 -24.90 7.14 21.97
C ALA A 143 -23.73 6.74 22.88
N THR A 144 -22.76 7.63 23.08
CA THR A 144 -21.64 7.44 24.01
C THR A 144 -21.98 8.00 25.38
N THR A 145 -21.69 7.24 26.43
CA THR A 145 -21.90 7.68 27.83
C THR A 145 -20.70 7.27 28.66
N MET A 146 -20.22 8.17 29.52
CA MET A 146 -19.14 7.87 30.45
C MET A 146 -19.54 8.23 31.87
N ASP A 147 -19.58 7.21 32.72
CA ASP A 147 -19.79 7.32 34.16
C ASP A 147 -18.44 7.45 34.87
N GLY A 148 -18.46 7.62 36.20
CA GLY A 148 -17.23 7.71 37.01
C GLY A 148 -16.38 6.42 37.02
N THR A 149 -16.92 5.29 36.55
CA THR A 149 -16.29 3.97 36.60
C THR A 149 -16.24 3.27 35.24
N GLU A 150 -17.12 3.61 34.29
CA GLU A 150 -17.26 2.89 33.03
C GLU A 150 -17.57 3.85 31.87
N LEU A 151 -16.89 3.66 30.74
CA LEU A 151 -17.17 4.27 29.45
C LEU A 151 -17.93 3.28 28.57
N ARG A 152 -19.15 3.62 28.18
CA ARG A 152 -19.89 3.01 27.06
C ARG A 152 -19.65 3.85 25.81
N LEU A 153 -18.64 3.47 25.04
CA LEU A 153 -18.32 4.07 23.76
C LEU A 153 -19.18 3.44 22.65
N THR A 154 -19.87 4.29 21.90
CA THR A 154 -20.54 3.91 20.65
C THR A 154 -20.01 4.81 19.56
N GLY A 155 -19.58 4.24 18.44
CA GLY A 155 -19.10 5.04 17.33
C GLY A 155 -18.98 4.27 16.03
N THR A 156 -18.72 4.96 14.94
CA THR A 156 -18.64 4.37 13.60
C THR A 156 -17.21 4.40 13.07
N LEU A 157 -16.84 3.38 12.30
CA LEU A 157 -15.61 3.36 11.53
C LEU A 157 -15.83 2.53 10.25
N THR A 158 -14.85 2.56 9.35
CA THR A 158 -14.82 1.66 8.19
C THR A 158 -13.68 0.67 8.38
N LEU A 159 -13.98 -0.62 8.37
CA LEU A 159 -13.00 -1.71 8.48
C LEU A 159 -13.13 -2.59 7.23
N ASP A 160 -12.02 -2.85 6.53
CA ASP A 160 -12.02 -3.61 5.28
C ASP A 160 -13.07 -3.13 4.25
N PHE A 161 -13.23 -1.81 4.13
CA PHE A 161 -14.24 -1.13 3.30
C PHE A 161 -15.71 -1.34 3.73
N GLU A 162 -15.96 -2.06 4.82
CA GLU A 162 -17.29 -2.22 5.41
C GLU A 162 -17.54 -1.14 6.48
N PRO A 163 -18.65 -0.38 6.40
CA PRO A 163 -19.06 0.51 7.48
C PRO A 163 -19.54 -0.31 8.67
N VAL A 164 -18.90 -0.11 9.82
CA VAL A 164 -19.20 -0.81 11.07
C VAL A 164 -19.39 0.17 12.21
N ARG A 165 -20.23 -0.21 13.16
CA ARG A 165 -20.44 0.45 14.43
C ARG A 165 -19.70 -0.33 15.50
N CYS A 166 -18.80 0.33 16.20
CA CYS A 166 -18.11 -0.20 17.36
C CYS A 166 -18.88 0.14 18.62
N HIS A 167 -19.13 -0.87 19.44
CA HIS A 167 -19.65 -0.74 20.80
C HIS A 167 -18.56 -1.25 21.74
N ALA A 168 -18.05 -0.41 22.62
CA ALA A 168 -17.02 -0.79 23.59
C ALA A 168 -17.41 -0.32 25.00
N ARG A 169 -17.31 -1.23 25.97
CA ARG A 169 -17.41 -0.96 27.40
C ARG A 169 -16.02 -1.03 27.97
N VAL A 170 -15.55 0.07 28.53
CA VAL A 170 -14.19 0.18 29.05
C VAL A 170 -14.25 0.75 30.45
N ASP A 171 -13.61 0.08 31.40
CA ASP A 171 -13.47 0.61 32.75
C ASP A 171 -12.51 1.82 32.73
N VAL A 172 -12.90 2.94 33.33
CA VAL A 172 -12.14 4.20 33.21
C VAL A 172 -10.89 4.24 34.09
N THR A 173 -10.70 3.25 34.98
CA THR A 173 -9.53 3.13 35.85
C THR A 173 -8.46 2.22 35.26
N THR A 174 -8.88 1.12 34.65
CA THR A 174 -8.01 0.10 34.04
C THR A 174 -7.86 0.31 32.54
N PHE A 175 -8.78 1.05 31.89
CA PHE A 175 -8.87 1.26 30.44
C PHE A 175 -8.98 -0.02 29.63
N THR A 176 -9.45 -1.10 30.25
CA THR A 176 -9.74 -2.38 29.62
C THR A 176 -11.21 -2.70 29.73
N GLY A 177 -11.72 -3.54 28.84
CA GLY A 177 -13.07 -4.06 28.93
C GLY A 177 -13.40 -4.91 27.71
N GLU A 178 -14.64 -4.79 27.24
CA GLU A 178 -15.16 -5.61 26.16
C GLU A 178 -15.70 -4.73 25.03
N GLY A 179 -15.45 -5.12 23.80
CA GLY A 179 -15.97 -4.42 22.63
C GLY A 179 -16.34 -5.38 21.52
N ARG A 180 -17.28 -4.94 20.70
CA ARG A 180 -17.77 -5.69 19.55
C ARG A 180 -18.06 -4.75 18.40
N LEU A 181 -18.01 -5.29 17.18
CA LEU A 181 -18.41 -4.57 15.99
C LEU A 181 -19.80 -5.03 15.54
N GLU A 182 -20.53 -4.13 14.91
CA GLU A 182 -21.83 -4.37 14.29
C GLU A 182 -21.79 -3.79 12.87
N ARG A 183 -22.17 -4.57 11.86
CA ARG A 183 -22.24 -4.07 10.49
C ARG A 183 -23.36 -3.04 10.37
N VAL A 184 -23.01 -1.83 9.91
CA VAL A 184 -24.02 -0.83 9.59
C VAL A 184 -24.51 -1.15 8.19
N SER A 185 -25.62 -1.88 8.10
CA SER A 185 -26.29 -2.08 6.81
C SER A 185 -26.78 -0.72 6.35
N GLY A 186 -26.20 -0.19 5.27
CA GLY A 186 -26.64 1.07 4.67
C GLY A 186 -28.14 1.02 4.37
N THR A 187 -28.89 1.97 4.93
CA THR A 187 -30.22 2.33 4.45
C THR A 187 -30.08 3.31 3.30
#